data_AF-A0A924MBR6-F1
#
_entry.id   AF-A0A924MBR6-F1
#
_cell.length_a   1.000
_cell.length_b   1.000
_cell.length_c   1.000
_cell.angle_alpha   90.00
_cell.angle_beta   90.00
_cell.angle_gamma   90.00
#
_symmetry.space_group_name_H-M   'P 1'
#
loop_
_entity.id
_entity.type
_entity.pdbx_description
1 polymer ?
#
loop_
_entity_poly.entity_id
_entity_poly.type
_entity_poly.pdbx_seq_one_letter_code
_entity_poly.pdbx_strand_id
1 'polypeptide(L)'
;MERVILVNDNDIAIGVIEKLEAHEKGLLHRAFSIFIFNEKGEMLLQQRSLRKYHSGGLWTNACCSHPRPEEDILQAAHRRLKEEMGFDTQLT
;
A
#
# COMPACT_ATOMS: atom_id res chain seq x y z
N MET A 1 8.73 -14.02 1.86
CA MET A 1 9.11 -12.60 1.66
C MET A 1 8.16 -12.00 0.65
N GLU A 2 7.64 -10.80 0.91
CA GLU A 2 6.71 -10.10 0.03
C GLU A 2 7.51 -9.49 -1.14
N ARG A 3 6.99 -9.59 -2.38
CA ARG A 3 7.62 -9.02 -3.57
C ARG A 3 6.79 -7.84 -4.08
N VAL A 4 7.46 -6.85 -4.66
CA VAL A 4 6.84 -5.68 -5.29
C VAL A 4 7.13 -5.65 -6.79
N ILE A 5 6.26 -4.98 -7.54
CA ILE A 5 6.37 -4.83 -8.99
C ILE A 5 7.24 -3.60 -9.26
N LEU A 6 8.39 -3.78 -9.90
CA LEU A 6 9.20 -2.67 -10.40
C LEU A 6 8.53 -2.06 -11.62
N VAL A 7 8.54 -0.73 -11.71
CA VAL A 7 7.95 0.01 -12.82
C VAL A 7 8.90 1.08 -13.33
N ASN A 8 8.71 1.49 -14.58
CA ASN A 8 9.33 2.71 -15.10
C ASN A 8 8.45 3.95 -14.82
N ASP A 9 8.88 5.13 -15.27
CA ASP A 9 8.18 6.40 -15.03
C ASP A 9 6.78 6.49 -15.64
N ASN A 10 6.43 5.58 -16.54
CA ASN A 10 5.10 5.49 -17.16
C ASN A 10 4.22 4.40 -16.52
N ASP A 11 4.59 3.91 -15.33
CA ASP A 11 3.93 2.80 -14.64
C ASP A 11 3.86 1.52 -15.49
N ILE A 12 4.86 1.27 -16.35
CA ILE A 12 4.97 0.01 -17.08
C ILE A 12 5.80 -0.96 -16.23
N ALA A 13 5.28 -2.15 -15.98
CA ALA A 13 5.99 -3.18 -15.23
C ALA A 13 7.26 -3.64 -15.97
N ILE A 14 8.39 -3.63 -15.27
CA ILE A 14 9.71 -4.00 -15.80
C ILE A 14 10.37 -5.16 -15.04
N GLY A 15 9.75 -5.62 -13.95
CA GLY A 15 10.26 -6.75 -13.17
C GLY A 15 9.63 -6.84 -11.79
N VAL A 16 10.23 -7.68 -10.94
CA VAL A 16 9.84 -7.87 -9.55
C VAL A 16 11.07 -7.94 -8.68
N ILE A 17 10.96 -7.45 -7.45
CA ILE A 17 12.05 -7.48 -6.46
C ILE A 17 11.47 -7.73 -5.07
N GLU A 18 12.32 -8.16 -4.13
CA GLU A 18 11.96 -8.22 -2.71
C GLU A 18 11.64 -6.81 -2.19
N LYS A 19 10.60 -6.71 -1.36
CA LYS A 19 10.06 -5.43 -0.89
C LYS A 19 11.07 -4.60 -0.10
N LEU A 20 11.73 -5.19 0.88
CA LEU A 20 12.73 -4.48 1.69
C LEU A 20 13.87 -4.00 0.78
N GLU A 21 14.36 -4.85 -0.12
CA GLU A 21 15.41 -4.48 -1.07
C GLU A 21 15.00 -3.30 -1.97
N ALA A 22 13.75 -3.27 -2.46
CA ALA A 22 13.23 -2.13 -3.23
C ALA A 22 13.31 -0.81 -2.46
N HIS A 23 12.94 -0.85 -1.18
CA HIS A 23 12.92 0.33 -0.31
C HIS A 23 14.33 0.78 0.09
N GLU A 24 15.24 -0.17 0.35
CA GLU A 24 16.64 0.13 0.68
C GLU A 24 17.41 0.73 -0.50
N LYS A 25 17.14 0.24 -1.72
CA LYS A 25 17.78 0.72 -2.96
C LYS A 25 17.07 1.91 -3.60
N GLY A 26 15.89 2.31 -3.09
CA GLY A 26 15.10 3.40 -3.66
C GLY A 26 14.62 3.15 -5.09
N LEU A 27 14.33 1.89 -5.43
CA LEU A 27 13.88 1.53 -6.78
C LEU A 27 12.41 1.86 -6.97
N LEU A 28 12.04 2.37 -8.15
CA LEU A 28 10.65 2.71 -8.46
C LEU A 28 9.80 1.43 -8.54
N HIS A 29 8.72 1.40 -7.76
CA HIS A 29 7.83 0.25 -7.66
C HIS A 29 6.38 0.68 -7.49
N ARG A 30 5.46 -0.15 -7.98
CA ARG A 30 4.02 0.13 -7.94
C ARG A 30 3.50 0.06 -6.50
N ALA A 31 2.70 1.04 -6.13
CA ALA A 31 2.03 1.15 -4.84
C ALA A 31 0.60 1.67 -5.02
N PHE A 32 -0.20 1.59 -3.96
CA PHE A 32 -1.51 2.23 -3.88
C PHE A 32 -1.69 2.92 -2.52
N SER A 33 -2.60 3.88 -2.48
CA SER A 33 -2.97 4.63 -1.29
C SER A 33 -4.48 4.77 -1.22
N ILE A 34 -5.07 4.39 -0.08
CA ILE A 34 -6.51 4.38 0.15
C ILE A 34 -6.88 5.54 1.08
N PHE A 35 -7.85 6.34 0.65
CA PHE A 35 -8.44 7.42 1.42
C PHE A 35 -9.89 7.05 1.72
N ILE A 36 -10.26 7.00 3.00
CA ILE A 36 -11.61 6.66 3.45
C ILE A 36 -12.19 7.86 4.15
N PHE A 37 -13.38 8.26 3.74
CA PHE A 37 -14.14 9.35 4.33
C PHE A 37 -15.43 8.79 4.93
N ASN A 38 -15.81 9.27 6.11
CA ASN A 38 -17.13 8.98 6.67
C ASN A 38 -18.20 9.90 6.04
N GLU A 39 -19.47 9.70 6.42
CA GLU A 39 -20.60 10.50 5.90
C GLU A 39 -20.51 11.99 6.22
N LYS A 40 -19.65 12.39 7.17
CA LYS A 40 -19.39 13.80 7.52
C LYS A 40 -18.25 14.41 6.70
N GLY A 41 -17.63 13.64 5.80
CA GLY A 41 -16.45 14.06 5.04
C GLY A 41 -15.15 14.07 5.85
N GLU A 42 -15.11 13.42 7.00
CA GLU A 42 -13.88 13.30 7.82
C GLU A 42 -13.04 12.12 7.32
N MET A 43 -11.74 12.35 7.16
CA MET A 43 -10.81 11.34 6.65
C MET A 43 -10.30 10.43 7.78
N LEU A 44 -10.34 9.11 7.55
CA LEU A 44 -9.68 8.14 8.40
C LEU A 44 -8.16 8.25 8.26
N LEU A 45 -7.48 8.49 9.38
CA LEU A 45 -6.03 8.48 9.49
C LEU A 45 -5.55 7.20 10.19
N GLN A 46 -4.44 6.64 9.71
CA GLN A 46 -3.74 5.54 10.36
C GLN A 46 -2.49 6.08 11.05
N GLN A 47 -2.35 5.83 12.36
CA GLN A 47 -1.03 5.86 12.98
C GLN A 47 -0.37 4.50 12.79
N ARG A 48 0.78 4.47 12.11
CA ARG A 48 1.48 3.24 11.81
C ARG A 48 2.03 2.62 13.10
N SER A 49 1.94 1.30 13.21
CA SER A 49 2.56 0.56 14.33
C SER A 49 4.02 0.96 14.50
N LEU A 50 4.44 1.17 15.76
CA LEU A 50 5.83 1.48 16.11
C LEU A 50 6.82 0.40 15.64
N ARG A 51 6.34 -0.82 15.39
CA ARG A 51 7.15 -1.95 14.93
C ARG A 51 7.28 -2.05 13.41
N LYS A 52 6.62 -1.19 12.63
CA LYS A 52 6.82 -1.17 11.16
C LYS A 52 8.28 -0.77 10.88
N TYR A 53 9.00 -1.63 10.17
CA TYR A 53 10.41 -1.41 9.81
C TYR A 53 10.63 -0.09 9.04
N HIS A 54 9.65 0.31 8.22
CA HIS A 54 9.67 1.57 7.49
C HIS A 54 8.54 2.48 7.99
N SER A 55 8.90 3.68 8.41
CA SER A 55 7.98 4.74 8.82
C SER A 55 7.06 4.34 9.99
N GLY A 56 7.61 3.64 11.00
CA GLY A 56 6.87 3.30 12.22
C GLY A 56 6.50 4.54 13.04
N GLY A 57 5.30 4.58 13.63
CA GLY A 57 4.82 5.67 14.47
C GLY A 57 4.31 6.92 13.73
N LEU A 58 4.57 7.03 12.42
CA LEU A 58 4.10 8.15 11.61
C LEU A 58 2.60 8.03 11.32
N TRP A 59 1.95 9.19 11.19
CA TRP A 59 0.56 9.31 10.75
C TRP A 59 0.49 9.37 9.22
N THR A 60 -0.50 8.70 8.65
CA THR A 60 -0.73 8.64 7.20
C THR A 60 -2.23 8.46 6.91
N ASN A 61 -2.62 8.39 5.64
CA ASN A 61 -3.99 8.09 5.23
C ASN A 61 -4.41 6.66 5.66
N ALA A 62 -5.64 6.26 5.33
CA ALA A 62 -6.25 5.04 5.87
C ALA A 62 -5.40 3.77 5.66
N CYS A 63 -4.88 3.54 4.44
CA CYS A 63 -4.02 2.38 4.18
C CYS A 63 -3.15 2.59 2.94
N CYS A 64 -1.86 2.22 3.02
CA CYS A 64 -0.91 2.27 1.91
C CYS A 64 -0.21 0.93 1.74
N SER A 65 -0.12 0.45 0.50
CA SER A 65 0.59 -0.80 0.23
C SER A 65 0.94 -1.02 -1.25
N HIS A 66 1.25 -2.27 -1.58
CA HIS A 66 1.65 -2.69 -2.92
C HIS A 66 0.75 -3.84 -3.39
N PRO A 67 0.40 -3.89 -4.68
CA PRO A 67 -0.11 -5.11 -5.29
C PRO A 67 1.01 -6.16 -5.35
N ARG A 68 0.65 -7.43 -5.18
CA ARG A 68 1.54 -8.55 -5.47
C ARG A 68 1.69 -8.73 -6.99
N PRO A 69 2.75 -9.39 -7.48
CA PRO A 69 2.82 -9.80 -8.88
C PRO A 69 1.57 -10.60 -9.26
N GLU A 70 0.99 -10.32 -10.43
CA GLU A 70 -0.27 -10.90 -10.94
C GLU A 70 -1.53 -10.57 -10.10
N GLU A 71 -1.45 -9.66 -9.13
CA GLU A 71 -2.60 -9.21 -8.34
C GLU A 71 -3.10 -7.86 -8.88
N ASP A 72 -4.42 -7.77 -9.11
CA ASP A 72 -5.06 -6.52 -9.47
C ASP A 72 -4.98 -5.50 -8.30
N ILE A 73 -4.90 -4.20 -8.63
CA ILE A 73 -4.74 -3.14 -7.62
C ILE A 73 -5.94 -3.09 -6.67
N LEU A 74 -7.18 -3.22 -7.17
CA LEU A 74 -8.37 -3.20 -6.32
C LEU A 74 -8.41 -4.44 -5.43
N GLN A 75 -8.04 -5.60 -5.96
CA GLN A 75 -7.92 -6.83 -5.16
C GLN A 75 -6.92 -6.66 -4.02
N ALA A 76 -5.75 -6.09 -4.32
CA ALA A 76 -4.72 -5.82 -3.32
C ALA A 76 -5.18 -4.80 -2.26
N ALA A 77 -5.93 -3.78 -2.68
CA ALA A 77 -6.50 -2.75 -1.81
C ALA A 77 -7.51 -3.36 -0.81
N HIS A 78 -8.48 -4.14 -1.30
CA HIS A 78 -9.46 -4.85 -0.45
C HIS A 78 -8.78 -5.83 0.53
N ARG A 79 -7.77 -6.57 0.06
CA ARG A 79 -6.97 -7.45 0.93
C ARG A 79 -6.31 -6.65 2.06
N ARG A 80 -5.72 -5.51 1.74
CA ARG A 80 -5.01 -4.68 2.73
C ARG A 80 -5.91 -3.95 3.70
N LEU A 81 -7.10 -3.53 3.28
CA LEU A 81 -8.09 -3.00 4.21
C LEU A 81 -8.47 -4.04 5.26
N LYS A 82 -8.76 -5.28 4.85
CA LYS A 82 -9.05 -6.36 5.79
C LYS A 82 -7.87 -6.66 6.72
N GLU A 83 -6.66 -6.75 6.18
CA GLU A 83 -5.44 -7.07 6.96
C GLU A 83 -5.04 -5.95 7.94
N GLU A 84 -5.09 -4.67 7.54
CA GLU A 84 -4.58 -3.56 8.36
C GLU A 84 -5.67 -2.82 9.14
N MET A 85 -6.88 -2.70 8.61
CA MET A 85 -7.99 -1.96 9.23
C MET A 85 -9.05 -2.86 9.86
N GLY A 86 -9.09 -4.14 9.51
CA GLY A 86 -10.07 -5.09 10.03
C GLY A 86 -11.46 -4.98 9.41
N PHE A 87 -11.63 -4.17 8.34
CA PHE A 87 -12.89 -4.03 7.62
C PHE A 87 -12.64 -3.92 6.11
N ASP A 88 -13.73 -3.93 5.35
CA ASP A 88 -13.72 -3.74 3.90
C ASP A 88 -14.82 -2.75 3.51
N THR A 89 -14.66 -2.05 2.39
CA THR A 89 -15.63 -1.10 1.87
C THR A 89 -15.48 -0.97 0.37
N GLN A 90 -16.49 -0.41 -0.30
CA GLN A 90 -16.41 -0.14 -1.74
C GLN A 90 -15.29 0.86 -2.03
N LEU A 91 -14.47 0.54 -3.03
CA LEU A 91 -13.41 1.40 -3.55
C LEU A 91 -13.75 1.79 -5.00
N THR A 92 -13.20 2.93 -5.43
CA THR A 92 -13.43 3.53 -6.75
C THR A 92 -12.11 3.87 -7.41
#